data_AF-A0A8C5QST4-F1
#
_entry.id   AF-A0A8C5QST4-F1
#
_cell.length_a   1.000
_cell.length_b   1.000
_cell.length_c   1.000
_cell.angle_alpha   90.00
_cell.angle_beta   90.00
_cell.angle_gamma   90.00
#
_symmetry.space_group_name_H-M   'P 1'
#
loop_
_entity.id
_entity.type
_entity.pdbx_description
1 polymer ?
#
loop_
_entity_poly.entity_id
_entity_poly.type
_entity_poly.pdbx_seq_one_letter_code
_entity_poly.pdbx_strand_id
1 'polypeptide(L)'
;MQDSWLSAKAEELQGFADRKDMKNFYSGLREIYGPTASGSSPLLSADGTTLITEKEQILERWAEHFASVLNTPSVINDEAIERLPQVPANKSLDAVPTLDEIQTAIRQLSSGKAPGSDMIPAEIYKGGGPALTDKLLCLIQIIWQTETVPQDLKDASIIHLYKRKGNRQVCDNHRGISLLSIAGKILARALLNRLNVHLEQGLLPESQCGFRKARGTIDMVFAARQLQEKCQEQNSDLYSIFIDLNKAFDTVSRDGLWKIMKKYGCPDKFTAITRQLHDGMLARVQENGQSSQAFPVTNGVKQGCVLAPTLFSIMYSAMLSDAFKESTTGLPIRFRTDGSVFNLRRLQAKTKVKHNIINELLFADDCALNAASEGDMQHSADIFADACNNFGLTINRKKTEVMYQPAPRKPYAEPSITISGQRLNAVDKFTYLDSILSRSVVMDDELIARLAKANT
;
A
#
# COMPACT_ATOMS: atom_id res chain seq x y z
N MET A 1 21.15 -45.85 -7.29
CA MET A 1 20.77 -45.13 -6.06
C MET A 1 20.33 -43.69 -6.36
N GLN A 2 20.99 -42.98 -7.29
CA GLN A 2 20.55 -41.64 -7.76
C GLN A 2 19.22 -41.66 -8.53
N ASP A 3 18.99 -42.65 -9.41
CA ASP A 3 17.76 -42.72 -10.22
C ASP A 3 16.48 -42.99 -9.42
N SER A 4 16.54 -43.83 -8.38
CA SER A 4 15.37 -44.15 -7.56
C SER A 4 14.90 -42.95 -6.73
N TRP A 5 15.84 -42.13 -6.26
CA TRP A 5 15.51 -40.91 -5.53
C TRP A 5 14.92 -39.84 -6.46
N LEU A 6 15.52 -39.63 -7.64
CA LEU A 6 15.01 -38.66 -8.61
C LEU A 6 13.60 -39.02 -9.12
N SER A 7 13.32 -40.30 -9.39
CA SER A 7 11.98 -40.76 -9.78
C SER A 7 10.95 -40.53 -8.67
N ALA A 8 11.28 -40.89 -7.42
CA ALA A 8 10.39 -40.65 -6.28
C ALA A 8 10.16 -39.15 -6.05
N LYS A 9 11.20 -38.32 -6.23
CA LYS A 9 11.10 -36.86 -6.12
C LYS A 9 10.26 -36.25 -7.25
N ALA A 10 10.36 -36.80 -8.46
CA ALA A 10 9.54 -36.38 -9.60
C ALA A 10 8.06 -36.71 -9.37
N GLU A 11 7.73 -37.91 -8.86
CA GLU A 11 6.36 -38.28 -8.46
C GLU A 11 5.82 -37.37 -7.34
N GLU A 12 6.64 -37.06 -6.34
CA GLU A 12 6.30 -36.14 -5.27
C GLU A 12 5.99 -34.73 -5.81
N LEU A 13 6.86 -34.21 -6.68
CA LEU A 13 6.67 -32.92 -7.35
C LEU A 13 5.42 -32.90 -8.23
N GLN A 14 5.17 -33.96 -9.00
CA GLN A 14 3.95 -34.09 -9.79
C GLN A 14 2.71 -34.04 -8.90
N GLY A 15 2.72 -34.75 -7.76
CA GLY A 15 1.65 -34.71 -6.78
C GLY A 15 1.44 -33.32 -6.15
N PHE A 16 2.47 -32.49 -6.02
CA PHE A 16 2.30 -31.08 -5.63
C PHE A 16 1.69 -30.24 -6.76
N ALA A 17 2.14 -30.42 -8.00
CA ALA A 17 1.61 -29.71 -9.17
C ALA A 17 0.12 -30.01 -9.40
N ASP A 18 -0.28 -31.29 -9.31
CA ASP A 18 -1.66 -31.73 -9.51
C ASP A 18 -2.61 -31.13 -8.46
N ARG A 19 -2.11 -30.95 -7.22
CA ARG A 19 -2.85 -30.30 -6.12
C ARG A 19 -2.77 -28.77 -6.15
N LYS A 20 -2.11 -28.18 -7.16
CA LYS A 20 -1.80 -26.74 -7.25
C LYS A 20 -1.02 -26.21 -6.04
N ASP A 21 -0.28 -27.08 -5.35
CA ASP A 21 0.61 -26.72 -4.25
C ASP A 21 1.96 -26.25 -4.79
N MET A 22 1.93 -25.08 -5.44
CA MET A 22 3.12 -24.52 -6.10
C MET A 22 4.26 -24.24 -5.12
N LYS A 23 3.95 -24.03 -3.83
CA LYS A 23 4.97 -23.77 -2.81
C LYS A 23 5.85 -25.00 -2.61
N ASN A 24 5.25 -26.16 -2.38
CA ASN A 24 6.00 -27.39 -2.17
C ASN A 24 6.62 -27.90 -3.47
N PHE A 25 5.96 -27.70 -4.61
CA PHE A 25 6.54 -27.95 -5.93
C PHE A 25 7.87 -27.19 -6.13
N TYR A 26 7.87 -25.86 -5.96
CA TYR A 26 9.10 -25.08 -6.11
C TYR A 26 10.14 -25.37 -5.01
N SER A 27 9.71 -25.78 -3.82
CA SER A 27 10.62 -26.21 -2.75
C SER A 27 11.38 -27.48 -3.14
N GLY A 28 10.68 -28.50 -3.65
CA GLY A 28 11.32 -29.74 -4.09
C GLY A 28 12.20 -29.53 -5.32
N LEU A 29 11.85 -28.62 -6.23
CA LEU A 29 12.73 -28.24 -7.34
C LEU A 29 14.05 -27.62 -6.85
N ARG A 30 14.01 -26.76 -5.83
CA ARG A 30 15.24 -26.19 -5.24
C ARG A 30 16.11 -27.24 -4.55
N GLU A 31 15.50 -28.30 -4.01
CA GLU A 31 16.23 -29.42 -3.41
C GLU A 31 16.97 -30.23 -4.50
N ILE A 32 16.37 -30.40 -5.68
CA ILE A 32 16.97 -31.09 -6.83
C ILE A 32 18.09 -30.26 -7.47
N TYR A 33 17.79 -29.00 -7.81
CA TYR A 33 18.71 -28.15 -8.58
C TYR A 33 19.71 -27.38 -7.71
N GLY A 34 19.57 -27.43 -6.39
CA GLY A 34 20.30 -26.57 -5.47
C GLY A 34 19.87 -25.10 -5.58
N PRO A 35 20.51 -24.20 -4.80
CA PRO A 35 20.30 -22.77 -4.96
C PRO A 35 20.69 -22.35 -6.38
N THR A 36 19.78 -21.71 -7.11
CA THR A 36 20.10 -21.10 -8.39
C THR A 36 21.15 -20.02 -8.18
N ALA A 37 22.33 -20.19 -8.77
CA ALA A 37 23.32 -19.13 -8.84
C ALA A 37 22.75 -18.00 -9.71
N SER A 38 22.15 -16.99 -9.08
CA SER A 38 21.81 -15.75 -9.78
C SER A 38 23.11 -15.00 -10.04
N GLY A 39 23.55 -14.98 -11.30
CA GLY A 39 24.52 -13.97 -11.71
C GLY A 39 23.94 -12.57 -11.46
N SER A 40 24.77 -11.66 -10.94
CA SER A 40 24.40 -10.25 -10.81
C SER A 40 24.05 -9.71 -12.20
N SER A 41 22.82 -9.24 -12.36
CA SER A 41 22.40 -8.66 -13.64
C SER A 41 23.08 -7.30 -13.82
N PRO A 42 23.69 -7.01 -14.98
CA PRO A 42 24.25 -5.69 -15.25
C PRO A 42 23.22 -4.59 -15.04
N LEU A 43 23.65 -3.44 -14.55
CA LEU A 43 22.79 -2.28 -14.30
C LEU A 43 23.25 -1.08 -15.10
N LEU A 44 22.32 -0.19 -15.43
CA LEU A 44 22.68 1.12 -15.94
C LEU A 44 23.03 2.05 -14.79
N SER A 45 24.05 2.88 -15.03
CA SER A 45 24.38 4.06 -14.22
C SER A 45 23.20 5.03 -14.09
N ALA A 46 23.28 5.97 -13.15
CA ALA A 46 22.17 6.89 -12.84
C ALA A 46 21.74 7.76 -14.04
N ASP A 47 22.68 8.16 -14.89
CA ASP A 47 22.44 8.91 -16.14
C ASP A 47 22.03 8.01 -17.32
N GLY A 48 22.09 6.69 -17.15
CA GLY A 48 21.73 5.70 -18.17
C GLY A 48 22.79 5.47 -19.25
N THR A 49 23.98 6.05 -19.14
CA THR A 49 24.99 6.05 -20.22
C THR A 49 25.92 4.85 -20.16
N THR A 50 26.29 4.43 -18.95
CA THR A 50 27.29 3.38 -18.70
C THR A 50 26.64 2.12 -18.14
N LEU A 51 27.02 0.96 -18.68
CA LEU A 51 26.61 -0.35 -18.18
C LEU A 51 27.61 -0.85 -17.13
N ILE A 52 27.12 -1.08 -15.92
CA ILE A 52 27.87 -1.56 -14.76
C ILE A 52 27.74 -3.08 -14.69
N THR A 53 28.88 -3.78 -14.72
CA THR A 53 28.95 -5.25 -14.70
C THR A 53 29.68 -5.80 -13.48
N GLU A 54 30.53 -4.99 -12.84
CA GLU A 54 31.28 -5.37 -11.63
C GLU A 54 30.35 -5.49 -10.42
N LYS A 55 30.52 -6.54 -9.61
CA LYS A 55 29.59 -6.89 -8.52
C LYS A 55 29.52 -5.82 -7.45
N GLU A 56 30.68 -5.31 -7.04
CA GLU A 56 30.81 -4.26 -6.03
C GLU A 56 30.15 -2.97 -6.51
N GLN A 57 30.36 -2.59 -7.76
CA GLN A 57 29.76 -1.40 -8.36
C GLN A 57 28.24 -1.55 -8.55
N ILE A 58 27.75 -2.75 -8.87
CA ILE A 58 26.30 -3.05 -8.93
C ILE A 58 25.67 -2.85 -7.53
N LEU A 59 26.34 -3.33 -6.49
CA LEU A 59 25.87 -3.21 -5.11
C LEU A 59 25.87 -1.74 -4.63
N GLU A 60 26.91 -0.98 -4.97
CA GLU A 60 26.97 0.47 -4.74
C GLU A 60 25.88 1.23 -5.50
N ARG A 61 25.66 0.89 -6.78
CA ARG A 61 24.61 1.47 -7.62
C ARG A 61 23.21 1.26 -7.02
N TRP A 62 22.95 0.08 -6.44
CA TRP A 62 21.71 -0.17 -5.72
C TRP A 62 21.60 0.66 -4.44
N ALA A 63 22.68 0.73 -3.65
CA ALA A 63 22.70 1.53 -2.42
C ALA A 63 22.46 3.00 -2.73
N GLU A 64 23.13 3.55 -3.74
CA GLU A 64 22.91 4.91 -4.26
C GLU A 64 21.45 5.13 -4.66
N HIS A 65 20.87 4.20 -5.43
CA HIS A 65 19.47 4.29 -5.87
C HIS A 65 18.50 4.35 -4.68
N PHE A 66 18.58 3.39 -3.76
CA PHE A 66 17.67 3.34 -2.62
C PHE A 66 17.93 4.48 -1.62
N ALA A 67 19.19 4.89 -1.44
CA ALA A 67 19.52 6.07 -0.65
C ALA A 67 18.88 7.33 -1.23
N SER A 68 18.94 7.53 -2.55
CA SER A 68 18.28 8.67 -3.21
C SER A 68 16.76 8.63 -3.00
N VAL A 69 16.14 7.47 -3.19
CA VAL A 69 14.67 7.32 -3.08
C VAL A 69 14.18 7.49 -1.65
N LEU A 70 14.86 6.90 -0.67
CA LEU A 70 14.44 6.86 0.73
C LEU A 70 14.87 8.09 1.55
N ASN A 71 15.61 9.01 0.93
CA ASN A 71 16.08 10.26 1.55
C ASN A 71 15.68 11.49 0.74
N THR A 72 14.68 11.38 -0.15
CA THR A 72 14.09 12.55 -0.81
C THR A 72 13.28 13.36 0.21
N PRO A 73 13.65 14.62 0.53
CA PRO A 73 12.95 15.42 1.52
C PRO A 73 11.46 15.60 1.17
N SER A 74 10.62 15.57 2.20
CA SER A 74 9.17 15.74 2.10
C SER A 74 8.70 16.42 3.37
N VAL A 75 7.95 17.50 3.20
CA VAL A 75 7.47 18.34 4.29
C VAL A 75 5.97 18.48 4.13
N ILE A 76 5.24 18.30 5.24
CA ILE A 76 3.81 18.61 5.31
C ILE A 76 3.69 20.05 5.80
N ASN A 77 2.87 20.84 5.12
CA ASN A 77 2.53 22.20 5.51
C ASN A 77 1.88 22.19 6.90
N ASP A 78 2.46 22.92 7.84
CA ASP A 78 1.96 22.98 9.22
C ASP A 78 0.55 23.58 9.29
N GLU A 79 0.20 24.53 8.42
CA GLU A 79 -1.17 25.08 8.35
C GLU A 79 -2.19 24.00 7.95
N ALA A 80 -1.80 23.06 7.08
CA ALA A 80 -2.67 21.94 6.70
C ALA A 80 -2.91 21.01 7.89
N ILE A 81 -1.88 20.75 8.70
CA ILE A 81 -2.01 19.97 9.93
C ILE A 81 -2.89 20.71 10.95
N GLU A 82 -2.79 22.03 11.06
CA GLU A 82 -3.60 22.83 11.96
C GLU A 82 -5.09 22.75 11.65
N ARG A 83 -5.47 22.74 10.35
CA ARG A 83 -6.86 22.60 9.87
C ARG A 83 -7.50 21.24 10.18
N LEU A 84 -6.70 20.21 10.46
CA LEU A 84 -7.20 18.89 10.83
C LEU A 84 -7.95 18.92 12.17
N PRO A 85 -9.07 18.17 12.29
CA PRO A 85 -9.76 18.03 13.56
C PRO A 85 -8.86 17.37 14.61
N GLN A 86 -8.96 17.82 15.86
CA GLN A 86 -8.26 17.23 16.98
C GLN A 86 -9.14 16.19 17.67
N VAL A 87 -8.77 14.92 17.53
CA VAL A 87 -9.38 13.80 18.26
C VAL A 87 -8.81 13.76 19.68
N PRO A 88 -9.64 13.51 20.72
CA PRO A 88 -9.15 13.34 22.08
C PRO A 88 -8.12 12.21 22.19
N ALA A 89 -7.07 12.44 22.98
CA ALA A 89 -6.00 11.45 23.14
C ALA A 89 -6.53 10.16 23.80
N ASN A 90 -6.31 9.04 23.12
CA ASN A 90 -6.67 7.71 23.62
C ASN A 90 -5.56 7.15 24.52
N LYS A 91 -5.68 7.41 25.83
CA LYS A 91 -4.70 6.97 26.85
C LYS A 91 -4.48 5.45 26.91
N SER A 92 -5.43 4.64 26.43
CA SER A 92 -5.26 3.18 26.41
C SER A 92 -4.10 2.72 25.51
N LEU A 93 -3.75 3.53 24.51
CA LEU A 93 -2.62 3.24 23.62
C LEU A 93 -1.29 3.20 24.37
N ASP A 94 -1.16 3.94 25.47
CA ASP A 94 0.05 4.05 26.29
C ASP A 94 0.19 2.96 27.36
N ALA A 95 -0.82 2.09 27.51
CA ALA A 95 -0.79 1.01 28.50
C ALA A 95 0.45 0.13 28.32
N VAL A 96 1.05 -0.38 29.40
CA VAL A 96 2.21 -1.27 29.26
C VAL A 96 1.81 -2.53 28.48
N PRO A 97 2.61 -2.99 27.49
CA PRO A 97 2.32 -4.21 26.75
C PRO A 97 2.19 -5.43 27.65
N THR A 98 1.16 -6.23 27.36
CA THR A 98 0.84 -7.45 28.11
C THR A 98 1.38 -8.70 27.41
N LEU A 99 1.47 -9.81 28.14
CA LEU A 99 1.90 -11.09 27.58
C LEU A 99 0.98 -11.55 26.43
N ASP A 100 -0.33 -11.40 26.57
CA ASP A 100 -1.28 -11.83 25.53
C ASP A 100 -1.14 -11.01 24.24
N GLU A 101 -0.85 -9.71 24.33
CA GLU A 101 -0.58 -8.89 23.15
C GLU A 101 0.65 -9.38 22.39
N ILE A 102 1.72 -9.75 23.10
CA ILE A 102 2.95 -10.28 22.50
C ILE A 102 2.71 -11.67 21.90
N GLN A 103 2.02 -12.55 22.63
CA GLN A 103 1.65 -13.86 22.10
C GLN A 103 0.78 -13.75 20.85
N THR A 104 -0.20 -12.83 20.84
CA THR A 104 -1.03 -12.54 19.69
C THR A 104 -0.20 -12.05 18.50
N ALA A 105 0.73 -11.14 18.73
CA ALA A 105 1.64 -10.65 17.70
C ALA A 105 2.52 -11.78 17.12
N ILE A 106 3.04 -12.69 17.95
CA ILE A 106 3.81 -13.87 17.51
C ILE A 106 2.95 -14.81 16.67
N ARG A 107 1.72 -15.11 17.10
CA ARG A 107 0.78 -15.97 16.36
C ARG A 107 0.48 -15.43 14.97
N GLN A 108 0.42 -14.11 14.82
CA GLN A 108 0.15 -13.40 13.55
C GLN A 108 1.35 -13.35 12.59
N LEU A 109 2.54 -13.79 12.99
CA LEU A 109 3.69 -13.85 12.08
C LEU A 109 3.45 -14.88 10.97
N SER A 110 3.92 -14.59 9.76
CA SER A 110 3.93 -15.58 8.68
C SER A 110 5.18 -16.45 8.76
N SER A 111 5.00 -17.77 8.65
CA SER A 111 6.09 -18.74 8.58
C SER A 111 6.64 -18.87 7.14
N GLY A 112 7.90 -19.29 7.01
CA GLY A 112 8.62 -19.47 5.75
C GLY A 112 8.98 -18.15 5.06
N LYS A 113 9.14 -17.07 5.84
CA LYS A 113 9.57 -15.75 5.35
C LYS A 113 11.04 -15.49 5.74
N ALA A 114 11.73 -14.69 4.93
CA ALA A 114 13.11 -14.33 5.21
C ALA A 114 13.23 -13.51 6.51
N PRO A 115 14.20 -13.85 7.39
CA PRO A 115 14.50 -13.07 8.59
C PRO A 115 15.22 -11.76 8.24
N GLY A 116 15.47 -10.93 9.25
CA GLY A 116 16.35 -9.77 9.12
C GLY A 116 17.83 -10.16 9.16
N SER A 117 18.68 -9.18 9.42
CA SER A 117 20.14 -9.38 9.54
C SER A 117 20.56 -10.28 10.70
N ASP A 118 19.70 -10.44 11.72
CA ASP A 118 19.91 -11.34 12.86
C ASP A 118 19.78 -12.82 12.49
N MET A 119 19.23 -13.12 11.30
CA MET A 119 18.97 -14.47 10.81
C MET A 119 18.05 -15.31 11.72
N ILE A 120 17.29 -14.68 12.62
CA ILE A 120 16.35 -15.38 13.52
C ILE A 120 14.97 -15.42 12.85
N PRO A 121 14.47 -16.59 12.43
CA PRO A 121 13.21 -16.68 11.69
C PRO A 121 12.00 -16.71 12.65
N ALA A 122 10.81 -16.49 12.10
CA ALA A 122 9.56 -16.40 12.88
C ALA A 122 9.21 -17.70 13.62
N GLU A 123 9.64 -18.84 13.09
CA GLU A 123 9.45 -20.17 13.64
C GLU A 123 10.07 -20.30 15.04
N ILE A 124 11.21 -19.65 15.28
CA ILE A 124 11.86 -19.67 16.60
C ILE A 124 10.97 -18.97 17.63
N TYR A 125 10.37 -17.84 17.29
CA TYR A 125 9.46 -17.13 18.18
C TYR A 125 8.16 -17.90 18.41
N LYS A 126 7.64 -18.58 17.39
CA LYS A 126 6.44 -19.41 17.51
C LYS A 126 6.68 -20.69 18.32
N GLY A 127 7.86 -21.31 18.18
CA GLY A 127 8.22 -22.56 18.84
C GLY A 127 8.97 -22.41 20.17
N GLY A 128 9.47 -21.22 20.49
CA GLY A 128 10.31 -20.96 21.67
C GLY A 128 9.60 -20.96 23.02
N GLY A 129 8.27 -21.11 23.02
CA GLY A 129 7.47 -21.30 24.22
C GLY A 129 7.40 -20.09 25.17
N PRO A 130 6.89 -20.30 26.40
CA PRO A 130 6.68 -19.23 27.37
C PRO A 130 7.98 -18.50 27.76
N ALA A 131 9.08 -19.23 27.98
CA ALA A 131 10.35 -18.65 28.42
C ALA A 131 10.91 -17.61 27.43
N LEU A 132 10.87 -17.89 26.12
CA LEU A 132 11.29 -16.91 25.10
C LEU A 132 10.32 -15.71 25.05
N THR A 133 9.03 -15.99 25.15
CA THR A 133 7.99 -14.96 25.11
C THR A 133 8.12 -14.00 26.29
N ASP A 134 8.41 -14.50 27.49
CA ASP A 134 8.60 -13.69 28.70
C ASP A 134 9.84 -12.78 28.59
N LYS A 135 10.93 -13.28 27.99
CA LYS A 135 12.12 -12.46 27.72
C LYS A 135 11.85 -11.39 26.68
N LEU A 136 11.11 -11.71 25.63
CA LEU A 136 10.70 -10.73 24.62
C LEU A 136 9.77 -9.67 25.22
N LEU A 137 8.82 -10.07 26.07
CA LEU A 137 7.94 -9.15 26.78
C LEU A 137 8.75 -8.19 27.65
N CYS A 138 9.71 -8.70 28.43
CA CYS A 138 10.60 -7.89 29.26
C CYS A 138 11.34 -6.83 28.41
N LEU A 139 11.92 -7.23 27.27
CA LEU A 139 12.55 -6.30 26.34
C LEU A 139 11.58 -5.22 25.85
N ILE A 140 10.38 -5.61 25.41
CA ILE A 140 9.37 -4.68 24.92
C ILE A 140 8.89 -3.72 26.03
N GLN A 141 8.79 -4.19 27.27
CA GLN A 141 8.43 -3.33 28.40
C GLN A 141 9.54 -2.33 28.74
N ILE A 142 10.81 -2.71 28.63
CA ILE A 142 11.94 -1.78 28.76
C ILE A 142 11.88 -0.72 27.66
N ILE A 143 11.64 -1.12 26.41
CA ILE A 143 11.41 -0.18 25.29
C ILE A 143 10.25 0.77 25.61
N TRP A 144 9.17 0.25 26.20
CA TRP A 144 7.98 1.04 26.56
C TRP A 144 8.21 2.04 27.70
N GLN A 145 9.09 1.69 28.63
CA GLN A 145 9.48 2.55 29.75
C GLN A 145 10.46 3.64 29.32
N THR A 146 11.44 3.28 28.49
CA THR A 146 12.53 4.16 28.05
C THR A 146 12.23 4.93 26.77
N GLU A 147 11.13 4.59 26.10
CA GLU A 147 10.76 5.14 24.79
C GLU A 147 11.90 5.05 23.77
N THR A 148 12.72 4.00 23.85
CA THR A 148 13.92 3.84 23.02
C THR A 148 13.96 2.44 22.43
N VAL A 149 14.03 2.35 21.10
CA VAL A 149 14.10 1.06 20.39
C VAL A 149 15.57 0.76 20.04
N PRO A 150 16.10 -0.44 20.38
CA PRO A 150 17.45 -0.86 20.01
C PRO A 150 17.70 -0.82 18.49
N GLN A 151 18.94 -0.52 18.08
CA GLN A 151 19.29 -0.37 16.67
C GLN A 151 18.97 -1.61 15.82
N ASP A 152 19.25 -2.80 16.36
CA ASP A 152 19.00 -4.09 15.71
C ASP A 152 17.51 -4.36 15.40
N LEU A 153 16.60 -3.64 16.07
CA LEU A 153 15.16 -3.72 15.81
C LEU A 153 14.68 -2.73 14.74
N LYS A 154 15.53 -1.78 14.35
CA LYS A 154 15.21 -0.66 13.45
C LYS A 154 15.80 -0.82 12.06
N ASP A 155 17.04 -1.30 11.99
CA ASP A 155 17.79 -1.40 10.74
C ASP A 155 17.17 -2.41 9.75
N ALA A 156 17.38 -2.15 8.46
CA ALA A 156 16.86 -2.98 7.38
C ALA A 156 17.92 -3.51 6.44
N SER A 157 17.71 -4.74 5.99
CA SER A 157 18.36 -5.28 4.80
C SER A 157 17.40 -5.18 3.61
N ILE A 158 17.74 -4.38 2.61
CA ILE A 158 16.93 -4.18 1.42
C ILE A 158 17.29 -5.24 0.38
N ILE A 159 16.29 -5.99 -0.06
CA ILE A 159 16.37 -6.86 -1.23
C ILE A 159 15.55 -6.21 -2.35
N HIS A 160 16.09 -6.17 -3.56
CA HIS A 160 15.35 -5.66 -4.71
C HIS A 160 14.63 -6.79 -5.47
N LEU A 161 13.42 -6.52 -5.92
CA LEU A 161 12.64 -7.43 -6.76
C LEU A 161 12.28 -6.74 -8.08
N TYR A 162 12.59 -7.40 -9.19
CA TYR A 162 12.21 -6.90 -10.51
C TYR A 162 10.69 -6.90 -10.67
N LYS A 163 10.11 -5.77 -11.06
CA LYS A 163 8.65 -5.59 -11.25
C LYS A 163 8.09 -6.37 -12.44
N ARG A 164 8.93 -7.09 -13.19
CA ARG A 164 8.55 -7.82 -14.42
C ARG A 164 8.01 -6.91 -15.52
N LYS A 165 8.42 -5.64 -15.51
CA LYS A 165 8.02 -4.61 -16.48
C LYS A 165 9.19 -3.67 -16.73
N GLY A 166 9.39 -3.29 -17.99
CA GLY A 166 10.44 -2.36 -18.42
C GLY A 166 11.80 -3.02 -18.63
N ASN A 167 12.86 -2.21 -18.72
CA ASN A 167 14.24 -2.72 -18.80
C ASN A 167 14.72 -3.16 -17.40
N ARG A 168 15.15 -4.43 -17.26
CA ARG A 168 15.67 -4.99 -16.01
C ARG A 168 16.95 -4.31 -15.51
N GLN A 169 17.71 -3.66 -16.39
CA GLN A 169 18.94 -2.95 -16.06
C GLN A 169 18.69 -1.58 -15.40
N VAL A 170 17.43 -1.10 -15.40
CA VAL A 170 17.05 0.18 -14.79
C VAL A 170 16.53 -0.05 -13.38
N CYS A 171 17.15 0.59 -12.38
CA CYS A 171 16.82 0.40 -10.97
C CYS A 171 15.35 0.72 -10.62
N ASP A 172 14.75 1.76 -11.22
CA ASP A 172 13.34 2.13 -10.98
C ASP A 172 12.33 1.02 -11.36
N ASN A 173 12.73 0.08 -12.23
CA ASN A 173 11.93 -1.08 -12.59
C ASN A 173 12.00 -2.21 -11.54
N HIS A 174 12.64 -1.95 -10.40
CA HIS A 174 12.67 -2.84 -9.24
C HIS A 174 11.97 -2.21 -8.04
N ARG A 175 11.59 -3.06 -7.08
CA ARG A 175 11.00 -2.68 -5.80
C ARG A 175 11.93 -3.12 -4.69
N GLY A 176 12.29 -2.22 -3.78
CA GLY A 176 13.02 -2.56 -2.57
C GLY A 176 12.07 -3.12 -1.50
N ILE A 177 12.42 -4.25 -0.90
CA ILE A 177 11.75 -4.82 0.25
C ILE A 177 12.70 -4.78 1.43
N SER A 178 12.28 -4.13 2.51
CA SER A 178 13.03 -4.08 3.77
C SER A 178 12.79 -5.35 4.58
N LEU A 179 13.83 -6.15 4.77
CA LEU A 179 13.88 -7.21 5.76
C LEU A 179 14.29 -6.62 7.11
N LEU A 180 13.39 -6.80 8.08
CA LEU A 180 13.56 -6.35 9.47
C LEU A 180 13.67 -7.55 10.40
N SER A 181 14.36 -7.39 11.52
CA SER A 181 14.40 -8.40 12.58
C SER A 181 12.99 -8.79 13.02
N ILE A 182 12.81 -10.07 13.32
CA ILE A 182 11.47 -10.57 13.67
C ILE A 182 11.01 -10.00 15.01
N ALA A 183 11.92 -9.80 15.98
CA ALA A 183 11.61 -9.10 17.22
C ALA A 183 11.08 -7.68 16.97
N GLY A 184 11.71 -6.92 16.07
CA GLY A 184 11.22 -5.59 15.66
C GLY A 184 9.84 -5.65 14.99
N LYS A 185 9.59 -6.69 14.17
CA LYS A 185 8.26 -6.94 13.58
C LYS A 185 7.21 -7.29 14.63
N ILE A 186 7.56 -8.00 15.70
CA ILE A 186 6.64 -8.32 16.81
C ILE A 186 6.25 -7.03 17.54
N LEU A 187 7.21 -6.17 17.87
CA LEU A 187 6.94 -4.84 18.45
C LEU A 187 6.03 -4.01 17.53
N ALA A 188 6.37 -3.93 16.25
CA ALA A 188 5.56 -3.23 15.25
C ALA A 188 4.13 -3.80 15.14
N ARG A 189 3.98 -5.13 15.24
CA ARG A 189 2.68 -5.80 15.21
C ARG A 189 1.85 -5.49 16.46
N ALA A 190 2.46 -5.45 17.64
CA ALA A 190 1.78 -5.08 18.87
C ALA A 190 1.24 -3.63 18.80
N LEU A 191 2.08 -2.69 18.35
CA LEU A 191 1.67 -1.30 18.09
C LEU A 191 0.52 -1.24 17.07
N LEU A 192 0.64 -1.98 15.97
CA LEU A 192 -0.37 -2.00 14.90
C LEU A 192 -1.73 -2.50 15.41
N ASN A 193 -1.74 -3.56 16.22
CA ASN A 193 -2.98 -4.11 16.75
C ASN A 193 -3.73 -3.08 17.59
N ARG A 194 -3.02 -2.33 18.44
CA ARG A 194 -3.60 -1.21 19.21
C ARG A 194 -4.08 -0.08 18.32
N LEU A 195 -3.27 0.31 17.34
CA LEU A 195 -3.59 1.38 16.41
C LEU A 195 -4.84 1.07 15.58
N ASN A 196 -4.98 -0.17 15.10
CA ASN A 196 -6.17 -0.57 14.35
C ASN A 196 -7.45 -0.46 15.18
N VAL A 197 -7.44 -0.91 16.44
CA VAL A 197 -8.58 -0.76 17.35
C VAL A 197 -8.95 0.71 17.56
N HIS A 198 -7.95 1.58 17.65
CA HIS A 198 -8.18 3.02 17.76
C HIS A 198 -8.77 3.64 16.48
N LEU A 199 -8.26 3.26 15.31
CA LEU A 199 -8.72 3.76 14.01
C LEU A 199 -10.10 3.24 13.59
N GLU A 200 -10.53 2.08 14.10
CA GLU A 200 -11.86 1.48 13.88
C GLU A 200 -13.02 2.37 14.38
N GLN A 201 -12.73 3.43 15.14
CA GLN A 201 -13.70 4.43 15.62
C GLN A 201 -14.16 5.41 14.53
N GLY A 202 -13.90 5.12 13.25
CA GLY A 202 -14.27 5.98 12.12
C GLY A 202 -13.24 7.05 11.79
N LEU A 203 -11.98 6.85 12.17
CA LEU A 203 -10.90 7.82 11.90
C LEU A 203 -10.32 7.70 10.49
N LEU A 204 -10.51 6.56 9.83
CA LEU A 204 -10.16 6.38 8.42
C LEU A 204 -11.42 6.49 7.55
N PRO A 205 -11.31 7.04 6.33
CA PRO A 205 -12.42 7.10 5.39
C PRO A 205 -13.00 5.72 5.12
N GLU A 206 -14.31 5.63 5.00
CA GLU A 206 -14.99 4.37 4.65
C GLU A 206 -14.59 3.89 3.25
N SER A 207 -14.25 4.82 2.35
CA SER A 207 -13.74 4.59 0.99
C SER A 207 -12.36 3.92 0.96
N GLN A 208 -11.55 4.04 2.02
CA GLN A 208 -10.22 3.41 2.10
C GLN A 208 -10.33 1.94 2.47
N CYS A 209 -10.03 1.07 1.51
CA CYS A 209 -10.09 -0.39 1.68
C CYS A 209 -8.73 -1.08 1.72
N GLY A 210 -7.65 -0.41 1.29
CA GLY A 210 -6.31 -0.99 1.27
C GLY A 210 -5.84 -1.34 2.68
N PHE A 211 -5.28 -2.55 2.82
CA PHE A 211 -4.67 -3.05 4.07
C PHE A 211 -5.58 -3.05 5.31
N ARG A 212 -6.91 -3.01 5.12
CA ARG A 212 -7.88 -3.07 6.21
C ARG A 212 -8.54 -4.44 6.30
N LYS A 213 -8.87 -4.84 7.53
CA LYS A 213 -9.52 -6.12 7.80
C LYS A 213 -10.89 -6.17 7.13
N ALA A 214 -11.22 -7.33 6.55
CA ALA A 214 -12.49 -7.60 5.87
C ALA A 214 -12.80 -6.66 4.68
N ARG A 215 -11.76 -6.14 4.03
CA ARG A 215 -11.85 -5.32 2.81
C ARG A 215 -10.82 -5.81 1.80
N GLY A 216 -11.23 -6.09 0.58
CA GLY A 216 -10.39 -6.60 -0.49
C GLY A 216 -10.49 -5.78 -1.78
N THR A 217 -9.62 -6.11 -2.74
CA THR A 217 -9.65 -5.49 -4.08
C THR A 217 -10.96 -5.75 -4.79
N ILE A 218 -11.55 -6.93 -4.59
CA ILE A 218 -12.86 -7.32 -5.15
C ILE A 218 -13.96 -6.36 -4.68
N ASP A 219 -13.96 -5.95 -3.41
CA ASP A 219 -14.99 -5.05 -2.87
C ASP A 219 -14.92 -3.67 -3.55
N MET A 220 -13.72 -3.16 -3.81
CA MET A 220 -13.52 -1.88 -4.50
C MET A 220 -13.80 -1.96 -5.99
N VAL A 221 -13.44 -3.05 -6.65
CA VAL A 221 -13.83 -3.28 -8.05
C VAL A 221 -15.36 -3.38 -8.16
N PHE A 222 -16.01 -4.08 -7.22
CA PHE A 222 -17.46 -4.13 -7.15
C PHE A 222 -18.06 -2.74 -6.95
N ALA A 223 -17.56 -1.96 -5.99
CA ALA A 223 -18.03 -0.59 -5.75
C ALA A 223 -17.89 0.30 -7.00
N ALA A 224 -16.74 0.24 -7.68
CA ALA A 224 -16.50 0.98 -8.92
C ALA A 224 -17.49 0.59 -10.02
N ARG A 225 -17.73 -0.72 -10.25
CA ARG A 225 -18.70 -1.20 -11.24
C ARG A 225 -20.13 -0.81 -10.88
N GLN A 226 -20.51 -0.99 -9.61
CA GLN A 226 -21.82 -0.53 -9.14
C GLN A 226 -22.01 0.97 -9.34
N LEU A 227 -20.96 1.77 -9.20
CA LEU A 227 -21.01 3.21 -9.47
C LEU A 227 -21.29 3.49 -10.96
N GLN A 228 -20.58 2.81 -11.87
CA GLN A 228 -20.82 2.91 -13.32
C GLN A 228 -22.26 2.54 -13.67
N GLU A 229 -22.75 1.40 -13.18
CA GLU A 229 -24.10 0.91 -13.42
C GLU A 229 -25.16 1.85 -12.86
N LYS A 230 -24.96 2.39 -11.64
CA LYS A 230 -25.89 3.34 -11.01
C LYS A 230 -25.98 4.66 -11.79
N CYS A 231 -24.89 5.12 -12.38
CA CYS A 231 -24.94 6.31 -13.24
C CYS A 231 -25.76 6.06 -14.51
N GLN A 232 -25.60 4.89 -15.14
CA GLN A 232 -26.47 4.49 -16.26
C GLN A 232 -27.94 4.38 -15.82
N GLU A 233 -28.21 3.74 -14.69
CA GLU A 233 -29.57 3.58 -14.15
C GLU A 233 -30.22 4.94 -13.88
N GLN A 234 -29.48 5.89 -13.31
CA GLN A 234 -30.00 7.20 -12.89
C GLN A 234 -29.91 8.29 -13.96
N ASN A 235 -29.52 7.92 -15.18
CA ASN A 235 -29.32 8.84 -16.30
C ASN A 235 -28.37 10.00 -15.96
N SER A 236 -27.24 9.67 -15.31
CA SER A 236 -26.19 10.59 -14.90
C SER A 236 -24.92 10.32 -15.68
N ASP A 237 -24.18 11.39 -15.94
CA ASP A 237 -22.79 11.30 -16.37
C ASP A 237 -21.92 10.80 -15.20
N LEU A 238 -20.79 10.19 -15.53
CA LEU A 238 -19.73 9.82 -14.60
C LEU A 238 -18.38 10.21 -15.20
N TYR A 239 -17.65 11.04 -14.48
CA TYR A 239 -16.24 11.28 -14.70
C TYR A 239 -15.47 10.55 -13.60
N SER A 240 -14.38 9.88 -13.96
CA SER A 240 -13.46 9.25 -13.01
C SER A 240 -12.01 9.61 -13.33
N ILE A 241 -11.24 10.08 -12.35
CA ILE A 241 -9.79 10.25 -12.47
C ILE A 241 -9.11 9.15 -11.66
N PHE A 242 -8.25 8.37 -12.31
CA PHE A 242 -7.44 7.34 -11.68
C PHE A 242 -6.05 7.91 -11.38
N ILE A 243 -5.81 8.24 -10.12
CA ILE A 243 -4.59 8.92 -9.65
C ILE A 243 -3.50 7.89 -9.35
N ASP A 244 -2.32 8.10 -9.94
CA ASP A 244 -1.08 7.39 -9.59
C ASP A 244 -0.17 8.35 -8.83
N LEU A 245 0.30 7.95 -7.65
CA LEU A 245 1.22 8.74 -6.83
C LEU A 245 2.66 8.25 -7.01
N ASN A 246 3.59 9.18 -7.16
CA ASN A 246 5.01 8.85 -7.26
C ASN A 246 5.55 8.37 -5.91
N LYS A 247 5.93 7.08 -5.84
CA LYS A 247 6.68 6.49 -4.72
C LYS A 247 6.05 6.83 -3.35
N ALA A 248 4.73 6.72 -3.25
CA ALA A 248 3.92 7.28 -2.14
C ALA A 248 4.39 6.85 -0.73
N PHE A 249 4.83 5.60 -0.57
CA PHE A 249 5.35 5.09 0.70
C PHE A 249 6.75 5.65 1.04
N ASP A 250 7.57 5.88 0.03
CA ASP A 250 8.97 6.31 0.19
C ASP A 250 9.06 7.83 0.44
N THR A 251 8.03 8.59 0.06
CA THR A 251 7.96 10.06 0.17
C THR A 251 7.19 10.57 1.39
N VAL A 252 6.69 9.69 2.26
CA VAL A 252 5.97 10.12 3.48
C VAL A 252 6.89 10.96 4.37
N SER A 253 6.46 12.18 4.68
CA SER A 253 7.13 13.03 5.67
C SER A 253 6.93 12.48 7.07
N ARG A 254 8.02 12.10 7.74
CA ARG A 254 7.97 11.52 9.09
C ARG A 254 7.54 12.55 10.13
N ASP A 255 8.13 13.75 10.10
CA ASP A 255 7.80 14.80 11.07
C ASP A 255 6.33 15.21 10.99
N GLY A 256 5.79 15.35 9.78
CA GLY A 256 4.38 15.60 9.55
C GLY A 256 3.50 14.44 10.02
N LEU A 257 3.88 13.19 9.72
CA LEU A 257 3.15 11.99 10.15
C LEU A 257 3.02 11.93 11.69
N TRP A 258 4.08 12.24 12.45
CA TRP A 258 4.01 12.22 13.92
C TRP A 258 3.05 13.28 14.47
N LYS A 259 3.02 14.47 13.86
CA LYS A 259 2.04 15.52 14.21
C LYS A 259 0.60 15.09 13.86
N ILE A 260 0.39 14.46 12.71
CA ILE A 260 -0.91 13.94 12.29
C ILE A 260 -1.39 12.83 13.24
N MET A 261 -0.51 11.91 13.65
CA MET A 261 -0.87 10.88 14.63
C MET A 261 -1.43 11.50 15.93
N LYS A 262 -0.84 12.61 16.40
CA LYS A 262 -1.37 13.35 17.57
C LYS A 262 -2.73 13.97 17.30
N LYS A 263 -2.96 14.56 16.11
CA LYS A 263 -4.28 15.05 15.68
C LYS A 263 -5.33 13.95 15.69
N TYR A 264 -4.92 12.73 15.36
CA TYR A 264 -5.78 11.54 15.34
C TYR A 264 -5.99 10.91 16.72
N GLY A 265 -5.42 11.47 17.79
CA GLY A 265 -5.64 11.00 19.16
C GLY A 265 -4.61 9.99 19.65
N CYS A 266 -3.51 9.76 18.93
CA CYS A 266 -2.40 8.97 19.43
C CYS A 266 -1.60 9.76 20.49
N PRO A 267 -1.47 9.25 21.73
CA PRO A 267 -0.69 9.92 22.77
C PRO A 267 0.80 10.05 22.44
N ASP A 268 1.49 10.92 23.18
CA ASP A 268 2.90 11.23 22.96
C ASP A 268 3.81 10.00 23.06
N LYS A 269 3.63 9.15 24.08
CA LYS A 269 4.45 7.95 24.28
C LYS A 269 4.27 6.94 23.15
N PHE A 270 3.02 6.60 22.80
CA PHE A 270 2.74 5.72 21.66
C PHE A 270 3.36 6.24 20.36
N THR A 271 3.23 7.54 20.10
CA THR A 271 3.83 8.21 18.93
C THR A 271 5.36 8.18 19.01
N ALA A 272 5.96 8.40 20.18
CA ALA A 272 7.42 8.37 20.39
C ALA A 272 8.01 6.98 20.10
N ILE A 273 7.39 5.92 20.59
CA ILE A 273 7.84 4.54 20.33
C ILE A 273 7.67 4.19 18.84
N THR A 274 6.57 4.60 18.22
CA THR A 274 6.35 4.41 16.76
C THR A 274 7.38 5.17 15.94
N ARG A 275 7.71 6.40 16.34
CA ARG A 275 8.76 7.24 15.75
C ARG A 275 10.14 6.60 15.91
N GLN A 276 10.45 6.04 17.07
CA GLN A 276 11.72 5.37 17.34
C GLN A 276 11.97 4.17 16.43
N LEU A 277 10.94 3.51 15.90
CA LEU A 277 11.16 2.49 14.86
C LEU A 277 11.77 3.06 13.58
N HIS A 278 11.73 4.37 13.36
CA HIS A 278 12.17 5.05 12.14
C HIS A 278 13.40 5.94 12.37
N ASP A 279 13.49 6.60 13.53
CA ASP A 279 14.59 7.50 13.85
C ASP A 279 15.95 6.78 13.95
N GLY A 280 16.95 7.35 13.29
CA GLY A 280 18.31 6.81 13.24
C GLY A 280 18.44 5.49 12.49
N MET A 281 17.43 5.09 11.72
CA MET A 281 17.45 3.85 10.95
C MET A 281 18.54 3.86 9.87
N LEU A 282 19.27 2.75 9.78
CA LEU A 282 20.19 2.46 8.69
C LEU A 282 19.64 1.34 7.80
N ALA A 283 19.91 1.44 6.51
CA ALA A 283 19.63 0.39 5.54
C ALA A 283 20.90 -0.04 4.83
N ARG A 284 20.93 -1.32 4.44
CA ARG A 284 21.96 -1.91 3.57
C ARG A 284 21.28 -2.68 2.46
N VAL A 285 21.78 -2.61 1.24
CA VAL A 285 21.30 -3.47 0.16
C VAL A 285 21.99 -4.83 0.26
N GLN A 286 21.23 -5.90 0.07
CA GLN A 286 21.75 -7.26 -0.07
C GLN A 286 21.62 -7.73 -1.51
N GLU A 287 22.72 -8.20 -2.08
CA GLU A 287 22.76 -8.82 -3.40
C GLU A 287 23.72 -10.02 -3.37
N ASN A 288 23.25 -11.20 -3.79
CA ASN A 288 24.04 -12.44 -3.86
C ASN A 288 24.87 -12.77 -2.61
N GLY A 289 24.35 -12.49 -1.41
CA GLY A 289 25.02 -12.75 -0.12
C GLY A 289 26.03 -11.69 0.31
N GLN A 290 26.29 -10.67 -0.52
CA GLN A 290 27.06 -9.48 -0.15
C GLN A 290 26.13 -8.38 0.36
N SER A 291 26.66 -7.47 1.17
CA SER A 291 25.95 -6.31 1.71
C SER A 291 26.66 -5.02 1.36
N SER A 292 25.91 -4.00 0.95
CA SER A 292 26.45 -2.66 0.70
C SER A 292 26.91 -2.01 2.01
N GLN A 293 27.60 -0.88 1.89
CA GLN A 293 27.72 0.06 3.00
C GLN A 293 26.34 0.51 3.49
N ALA A 294 26.26 0.82 4.78
CA ALA A 294 25.05 1.31 5.39
C ALA A 294 24.80 2.77 4.99
N PHE A 295 23.54 3.12 4.75
CA PHE A 295 23.11 4.49 4.53
C PHE A 295 21.91 4.82 5.42
N PRO A 296 21.76 6.09 5.85
CA PRO A 296 20.61 6.50 6.65
C PRO A 296 19.32 6.44 5.83
N VAL A 297 18.20 6.17 6.49
CA VAL A 297 16.86 6.25 5.92
C VAL A 297 16.10 7.33 6.68
N THR A 298 15.96 8.50 6.07
CA THR A 298 15.40 9.70 6.71
C THR A 298 13.91 9.89 6.42
N ASN A 299 13.44 9.41 5.27
CA ASN A 299 12.07 9.63 4.81
C ASN A 299 11.31 8.32 4.56
N GLY A 300 10.01 8.46 4.34
CA GLY A 300 9.11 7.37 4.03
C GLY A 300 8.83 6.44 5.21
N VAL A 301 7.93 5.50 4.95
CA VAL A 301 7.62 4.37 5.81
C VAL A 301 8.10 3.07 5.16
N LYS A 302 8.54 2.12 5.98
CA LYS A 302 9.31 0.96 5.49
C LYS A 302 8.45 0.02 4.64
N GLN A 303 8.78 -0.15 3.36
CA GLN A 303 8.19 -1.20 2.52
C GLN A 303 8.57 -2.59 3.07
N GLY A 304 7.59 -3.33 3.59
CA GLY A 304 7.79 -4.62 4.26
C GLY A 304 7.61 -4.58 5.79
N CYS A 305 7.50 -3.40 6.39
CA CYS A 305 7.03 -3.27 7.78
C CYS A 305 5.51 -3.42 7.85
N VAL A 306 5.04 -4.08 8.90
CA VAL A 306 3.61 -4.31 9.13
C VAL A 306 2.84 -3.03 9.45
N LEU A 307 3.52 -2.03 10.05
CA LEU A 307 2.92 -0.73 10.40
C LEU A 307 2.80 0.22 9.22
N ALA A 308 3.69 0.11 8.23
CA ALA A 308 3.83 1.11 7.17
C ALA A 308 2.52 1.40 6.42
N PRO A 309 1.70 0.40 6.03
CA PRO A 309 0.42 0.66 5.38
C PRO A 309 -0.55 1.49 6.21
N THR A 310 -0.68 1.18 7.51
CA THR A 310 -1.59 1.92 8.40
C THR A 310 -1.09 3.35 8.64
N LEU A 311 0.22 3.54 8.79
CA LEU A 311 0.81 4.88 8.89
C LEU A 311 0.55 5.72 7.64
N PHE A 312 0.71 5.11 6.46
CA PHE A 312 0.34 5.75 5.20
C PHE A 312 -1.14 6.10 5.15
N SER A 313 -2.04 5.18 5.54
CA SER A 313 -3.49 5.44 5.58
C SER A 313 -3.87 6.60 6.50
N ILE A 314 -3.18 6.79 7.63
CA ILE A 314 -3.41 7.94 8.53
C ILE A 314 -3.04 9.25 7.82
N MET A 315 -1.83 9.33 7.24
CA MET A 315 -1.40 10.52 6.51
C MET A 315 -2.31 10.81 5.32
N TYR A 316 -2.65 9.78 4.55
CA TYR A 316 -3.50 9.92 3.37
C TYR A 316 -4.93 10.32 3.75
N SER A 317 -5.47 9.80 4.86
CA SER A 317 -6.74 10.27 5.42
C SER A 317 -6.70 11.73 5.82
N ALA A 318 -5.58 12.21 6.38
CA ALA A 318 -5.44 13.60 6.76
C ALA A 318 -5.38 14.50 5.51
N MET A 319 -4.67 14.07 4.47
CA MET A 319 -4.63 14.75 3.17
C MET A 319 -6.02 14.86 2.53
N LEU A 320 -6.81 13.78 2.54
CA LEU A 320 -8.19 13.80 2.04
C LEU A 320 -9.10 14.69 2.89
N SER A 321 -8.89 14.73 4.21
CA SER A 321 -9.61 15.66 5.09
C SER A 321 -9.23 17.12 4.80
N ASP A 322 -8.00 17.43 4.40
CA ASP A 322 -7.63 18.78 3.97
C ASP A 322 -8.29 19.12 2.63
N ALA A 323 -8.32 18.16 1.69
CA ALA A 323 -8.88 18.34 0.36
C ALA A 323 -10.42 18.52 0.35
N PHE A 324 -11.15 17.63 1.04
CA PHE A 324 -12.59 17.45 0.80
C PHE A 324 -13.49 17.82 1.97
N LYS A 325 -12.96 18.23 3.13
CA LYS A 325 -13.79 18.53 4.32
C LYS A 325 -14.90 19.55 4.09
N GLU A 326 -14.65 20.56 3.26
CA GLU A 326 -15.61 21.61 2.93
C GLU A 326 -16.18 21.47 1.50
N SER A 327 -15.76 20.44 0.76
CA SER A 327 -16.21 20.25 -0.60
C SER A 327 -17.58 19.59 -0.65
N THR A 328 -18.43 20.10 -1.54
CA THR A 328 -19.68 19.44 -1.93
C THR A 328 -19.57 18.75 -3.29
N THR A 329 -18.38 18.71 -3.89
CA THR A 329 -18.15 18.00 -5.15
C THR A 329 -18.17 16.50 -4.92
N GLY A 330 -18.36 15.76 -6.01
CA GLY A 330 -18.41 14.31 -6.02
C GLY A 330 -19.58 13.80 -6.86
N LEU A 331 -19.82 12.50 -6.79
CA LEU A 331 -20.93 11.87 -7.49
C LEU A 331 -22.13 11.67 -6.56
N PRO A 332 -23.22 12.43 -6.71
CA PRO A 332 -24.44 12.21 -5.94
C PRO A 332 -25.12 10.92 -6.37
N ILE A 333 -25.25 9.97 -5.44
CA ILE A 333 -25.94 8.70 -5.66
C ILE A 333 -27.17 8.61 -4.77
N ARG A 334 -28.31 8.32 -5.40
CA ARG A 334 -29.54 7.95 -4.71
C ARG A 334 -29.65 6.44 -4.64
N PHE A 335 -29.95 5.92 -3.46
CA PHE A 335 -30.13 4.48 -3.27
C PHE A 335 -31.16 4.15 -2.21
N ARG A 336 -31.57 2.89 -2.20
CA ARG A 336 -32.46 2.31 -1.19
C ARG A 336 -31.87 0.99 -0.75
N THR A 337 -32.05 0.66 0.52
CA THR A 337 -31.63 -0.63 1.10
C THR A 337 -32.80 -1.61 1.24
N ASP A 338 -33.98 -1.28 0.68
CA ASP A 338 -35.21 -2.08 0.80
C ASP A 338 -35.90 -2.38 -0.55
N GLY A 339 -36.49 -3.57 -0.66
CA GLY A 339 -37.33 -4.00 -1.78
C GLY A 339 -36.57 -4.41 -3.06
N SER A 340 -37.28 -4.54 -4.18
CA SER A 340 -36.71 -5.07 -5.44
C SER A 340 -35.74 -4.11 -6.13
N VAL A 341 -34.74 -4.69 -6.82
CA VAL A 341 -33.47 -4.05 -7.24
C VAL A 341 -33.57 -3.16 -8.50
N PHE A 342 -34.72 -3.05 -9.19
CA PHE A 342 -34.78 -2.44 -10.54
C PHE A 342 -35.99 -1.53 -10.80
N ASN A 343 -36.46 -0.76 -9.80
CA ASN A 343 -37.54 0.19 -9.99
C ASN A 343 -37.11 1.63 -9.66
N LEU A 344 -36.61 2.32 -10.68
CA LEU A 344 -36.14 3.72 -10.60
C LEU A 344 -37.18 4.71 -10.08
N ARG A 345 -38.47 4.48 -10.32
CA ARG A 345 -39.54 5.35 -9.77
C ARG A 345 -39.49 5.40 -8.25
N ARG A 346 -38.94 4.36 -7.60
CA ARG A 346 -38.78 4.32 -6.14
C ARG A 346 -37.70 5.27 -5.62
N LEU A 347 -36.77 5.70 -6.47
CA LEU A 347 -35.79 6.74 -6.14
C LEU A 347 -36.40 8.16 -6.14
N GLN A 348 -37.63 8.31 -6.65
CA GLN A 348 -38.41 9.56 -6.57
C GLN A 348 -39.24 9.65 -5.27
N ALA A 349 -39.28 8.58 -4.45
CA ALA A 349 -40.04 8.56 -3.22
C ALA A 349 -39.42 9.51 -2.18
N LYS A 350 -40.26 10.33 -1.52
CA LYS A 350 -39.82 11.27 -0.47
C LYS A 350 -39.29 10.57 0.79
N THR A 351 -39.73 9.34 1.05
CA THR A 351 -39.32 8.54 2.21
C THR A 351 -38.49 7.33 1.76
N LYS A 352 -37.50 6.93 2.59
CA LYS A 352 -36.65 5.73 2.42
C LYS A 352 -35.57 5.81 1.34
N VAL A 353 -35.50 6.88 0.55
CA VAL A 353 -34.38 7.15 -0.36
C VAL A 353 -33.25 7.78 0.44
N LYS A 354 -32.07 7.19 0.36
CA LYS A 354 -30.84 7.73 0.91
C LYS A 354 -30.06 8.43 -0.19
N HIS A 355 -29.35 9.48 0.18
CA HIS A 355 -28.49 10.26 -0.69
C HIS A 355 -27.10 10.24 -0.09
N ASN A 356 -26.11 9.85 -0.87
CA ASN A 356 -24.69 9.99 -0.52
C ASN A 356 -23.96 10.68 -1.68
N ILE A 357 -22.90 11.39 -1.37
CA ILE A 357 -21.94 11.88 -2.36
C ILE A 357 -20.72 10.95 -2.26
N ILE A 358 -20.30 10.41 -3.41
CA ILE A 358 -19.12 9.55 -3.51
C ILE A 358 -18.04 10.35 -4.23
N ASN A 359 -17.04 10.78 -3.46
CA ASN A 359 -15.91 11.56 -3.93
C ASN A 359 -14.81 10.64 -4.46
N GLU A 360 -14.43 9.63 -3.68
CA GLU A 360 -13.30 8.76 -4.00
C GLU A 360 -13.55 7.28 -3.69
N LEU A 361 -12.86 6.42 -4.43
CA LEU A 361 -12.66 5.00 -4.12
C LEU A 361 -11.17 4.78 -3.91
N LEU A 362 -10.78 4.16 -2.80
CA LEU A 362 -9.39 4.09 -2.38
C LEU A 362 -8.95 2.68 -2.05
N PHE A 363 -7.78 2.31 -2.55
CA PHE A 363 -7.09 1.10 -2.17
C PHE A 363 -5.60 1.37 -1.97
N ALA A 364 -5.22 1.61 -0.72
CA ALA A 364 -3.88 2.08 -0.36
C ALA A 364 -3.59 3.43 -1.04
N ASP A 365 -2.61 3.49 -1.94
CA ASP A 365 -2.25 4.65 -2.74
C ASP A 365 -3.07 4.80 -4.03
N ASP A 366 -3.71 3.73 -4.51
CA ASP A 366 -4.61 3.79 -5.67
C ASP A 366 -5.87 4.59 -5.29
N CYS A 367 -6.17 5.63 -6.07
CA CYS A 367 -7.31 6.51 -5.85
C CYS A 367 -8.07 6.72 -7.15
N ALA A 368 -9.40 6.54 -7.10
CA ALA A 368 -10.31 6.91 -8.18
C ALA A 368 -11.25 8.02 -7.67
N LEU A 369 -11.04 9.26 -8.12
CA LEU A 369 -11.96 10.37 -7.89
C LEU A 369 -13.18 10.25 -8.81
N ASN A 370 -14.37 10.65 -8.36
CA ASN A 370 -15.62 10.51 -9.10
C ASN A 370 -16.46 11.79 -9.04
N ALA A 371 -17.05 12.20 -10.16
CA ALA A 371 -17.96 13.34 -10.21
C ALA A 371 -19.02 13.18 -11.31
N ALA A 372 -20.14 13.89 -11.16
CA ALA A 372 -21.22 13.89 -12.15
C ALA A 372 -21.05 14.91 -13.29
N SER A 373 -20.10 15.85 -13.16
CA SER A 373 -19.85 16.86 -14.18
C SER A 373 -18.35 17.09 -14.38
N GLU A 374 -17.97 17.56 -15.56
CA GLU A 374 -16.58 17.89 -15.87
C GLU A 374 -16.05 19.03 -15.00
N GLY A 375 -16.87 20.04 -14.71
CA GLY A 375 -16.50 21.16 -13.84
C GLY A 375 -16.25 20.71 -12.40
N ASP A 376 -17.13 19.86 -11.84
CA ASP A 376 -16.93 19.29 -10.51
C ASP A 376 -15.70 18.38 -10.46
N MET A 377 -15.43 17.65 -11.55
CA MET A 377 -14.25 16.81 -11.65
C MET A 377 -12.97 17.64 -11.70
N GLN A 378 -12.93 18.72 -12.50
CA GLN A 378 -11.80 19.64 -12.55
C GLN A 378 -11.55 20.25 -11.18
N HIS A 379 -12.58 20.75 -10.50
CA HIS A 379 -12.45 21.28 -9.15
C HIS A 379 -11.92 20.23 -8.16
N SER A 380 -12.43 19.00 -8.23
CA SER A 380 -11.97 17.89 -7.38
C SER A 380 -10.50 17.53 -7.64
N ALA A 381 -10.06 17.60 -8.90
CA ALA A 381 -8.67 17.39 -9.27
C ALA A 381 -7.74 18.49 -8.73
N ASP A 382 -8.19 19.76 -8.79
CA ASP A 382 -7.43 20.91 -8.32
C ASP A 382 -7.25 20.87 -6.79
N ILE A 383 -8.32 20.70 -6.02
CA ILE A 383 -8.23 20.62 -4.55
C ILE A 383 -7.45 19.39 -4.09
N PHE A 384 -7.56 18.27 -4.80
CA PHE A 384 -6.75 17.08 -4.52
C PHE A 384 -5.26 17.34 -4.80
N ALA A 385 -4.93 18.01 -5.91
CA ALA A 385 -3.54 18.35 -6.25
C ALA A 385 -2.93 19.33 -5.23
N ASP A 386 -3.68 20.33 -4.79
CA ASP A 386 -3.25 21.27 -3.75
C ASP A 386 -3.01 20.58 -2.41
N ALA A 387 -3.92 19.69 -2.00
CA ALA A 387 -3.73 18.88 -0.80
C ALA A 387 -2.54 17.90 -0.96
N CYS A 388 -2.28 17.34 -2.14
CA CYS A 388 -1.07 16.54 -2.37
C CYS A 388 0.18 17.37 -2.12
N ASN A 389 0.23 18.60 -2.64
CA ASN A 389 1.34 19.52 -2.42
C ASN A 389 1.52 19.86 -0.93
N ASN A 390 0.42 20.13 -0.22
CA ASN A 390 0.43 20.39 1.22
C ASN A 390 0.97 19.22 2.04
N PHE A 391 0.81 17.98 1.56
CA PHE A 391 1.23 16.76 2.27
C PHE A 391 2.51 16.14 1.71
N GLY A 392 3.22 16.84 0.82
CA GLY A 392 4.48 16.37 0.25
C GLY A 392 4.32 15.15 -0.68
N LEU A 393 3.13 14.95 -1.25
CA LEU A 393 2.83 13.91 -2.23
C LEU A 393 2.88 14.48 -3.65
N THR A 394 3.34 13.67 -4.59
CA THR A 394 3.45 14.07 -6.01
C THR A 394 2.62 13.16 -6.89
N ILE A 395 1.71 13.75 -7.66
CA ILE A 395 0.89 13.05 -8.64
C ILE A 395 1.73 12.72 -9.89
N ASN A 396 1.68 11.47 -10.33
CA ASN A 396 2.26 11.02 -11.57
C ASN A 396 1.36 11.36 -12.75
N ARG A 397 1.52 12.55 -13.31
CA ARG A 397 0.68 13.06 -14.40
C ARG A 397 0.70 12.20 -15.67
N LYS A 398 1.76 11.41 -15.90
CA LYS A 398 1.87 10.53 -17.07
C LYS A 398 1.07 9.24 -16.92
N LYS A 399 0.82 8.81 -15.69
CA LYS A 399 0.06 7.59 -15.39
C LYS A 399 -1.33 7.87 -14.82
N THR A 400 -1.59 9.12 -14.44
CA THR A 400 -2.91 9.57 -14.03
C THR A 400 -3.76 9.77 -15.28
N GLU A 401 -4.88 9.07 -15.34
CA GLU A 401 -5.75 9.03 -16.52
C GLU A 401 -7.18 9.39 -16.12
N VAL A 402 -7.96 9.86 -17.09
CA VAL A 402 -9.35 10.25 -16.89
C VAL A 402 -10.27 9.45 -17.79
N MET A 403 -11.39 8.98 -17.25
CA MET A 403 -12.43 8.29 -17.98
C MET A 403 -13.74 9.07 -17.87
N TYR A 404 -14.39 9.27 -19.00
CA TYR A 404 -15.74 9.83 -19.05
C TYR A 404 -16.72 8.80 -19.59
N GLN A 405 -17.70 8.48 -18.75
CA GLN A 405 -18.85 7.67 -19.07
C GLN A 405 -20.06 8.60 -19.23
N PRO A 406 -20.54 8.84 -20.46
CA PRO A 406 -21.72 9.65 -20.69
C PRO A 406 -22.98 8.96 -20.15
N ALA A 407 -23.95 9.78 -19.74
CA ALA A 407 -25.31 9.34 -19.47
C ALA A 407 -25.89 8.60 -20.69
N PRO A 408 -26.86 7.69 -20.49
CA PRO A 408 -27.52 6.98 -21.58
C PRO A 408 -27.95 7.93 -22.71
N ARG A 409 -27.62 7.57 -23.95
CA ARG A 409 -27.94 8.31 -25.19
C ARG A 409 -27.24 9.67 -25.35
N LYS A 410 -26.45 10.12 -24.38
CA LYS A 410 -25.60 11.30 -24.55
C LYS A 410 -24.38 10.92 -25.40
N PRO A 411 -24.01 11.70 -26.44
CA PRO A 411 -22.83 11.41 -27.23
C PRO A 411 -21.57 11.56 -26.37
N TYR A 412 -20.56 10.73 -26.66
CA TYR A 412 -19.26 10.87 -26.04
C TYR A 412 -18.59 12.17 -26.51
N ALA A 413 -18.05 12.91 -25.55
CA ALA A 413 -17.18 14.05 -25.77
C ALA A 413 -15.95 13.82 -24.90
N GLU A 414 -14.76 13.95 -25.47
CA GLU A 414 -13.53 13.70 -24.73
C GLU A 414 -13.37 14.73 -23.60
N PRO A 415 -13.13 14.30 -22.35
CA PRO A 415 -12.96 15.22 -21.24
C PRO A 415 -11.65 16.02 -21.39
N SER A 416 -11.69 17.28 -20.95
CA SER A 416 -10.57 18.22 -20.91
C SER A 416 -10.26 18.62 -19.48
N ILE A 417 -9.83 17.64 -18.69
CA ILE A 417 -9.41 17.84 -17.30
C ILE A 417 -7.88 18.00 -17.23
N THR A 418 -7.43 18.92 -16.40
CA THR A 418 -6.02 19.24 -16.20
C THR A 418 -5.62 19.08 -14.74
N ILE A 419 -4.36 18.72 -14.49
CA ILE A 419 -3.73 18.78 -13.17
C ILE A 419 -2.46 19.61 -13.30
N SER A 420 -2.39 20.71 -12.55
CA SER A 420 -1.28 21.67 -12.61
C SER A 420 -0.96 22.15 -14.05
N GLY A 421 -2.01 22.44 -14.83
CA GLY A 421 -1.90 22.93 -16.21
C GLY A 421 -1.58 21.87 -17.27
N GLN A 422 -1.38 20.60 -16.91
CA GLN A 422 -1.21 19.51 -17.87
C GLN A 422 -2.53 18.75 -18.04
N ARG A 423 -2.99 18.62 -19.28
CA ARG A 423 -4.19 17.82 -19.61
C ARG A 423 -3.92 16.33 -19.36
N LEU A 424 -4.86 15.67 -18.68
CA LEU A 424 -4.82 14.24 -18.43
C LEU A 424 -5.17 13.45 -19.70
N ASN A 425 -4.61 12.24 -19.80
CA ASN A 425 -4.95 11.34 -20.89
C ASN A 425 -6.38 10.81 -20.70
N ALA A 426 -7.26 11.03 -21.69
CA ALA A 426 -8.61 10.49 -21.70
C ALA A 426 -8.58 9.04 -22.20
N VAL A 427 -9.18 8.12 -21.45
CA VAL A 427 -9.18 6.69 -21.77
C VAL A 427 -10.57 6.09 -21.84
N ASP A 428 -10.75 5.18 -22.79
CA ASP A 428 -11.96 4.37 -22.90
C ASP A 428 -11.97 3.21 -21.89
N LYS A 429 -10.77 2.71 -21.54
CA LYS A 429 -10.56 1.55 -20.67
C LYS A 429 -9.42 1.83 -19.70
N PHE A 430 -9.57 1.39 -18.46
CA PHE A 430 -8.54 1.53 -17.43
C PHE A 430 -8.43 0.24 -16.62
N THR A 431 -7.21 -0.17 -16.27
CA THR A 431 -6.99 -1.33 -15.39
C THR A 431 -6.93 -0.86 -13.93
N TYR A 432 -8.03 -1.01 -13.21
CA TYR A 432 -8.15 -0.68 -11.79
C TYR A 432 -8.12 -1.96 -10.94
N LEU A 433 -7.13 -2.09 -10.07
CA LEU A 433 -6.96 -3.26 -9.17
C LEU A 433 -7.02 -4.60 -9.92
N ASP A 434 -6.26 -4.68 -11.02
CA ASP A 434 -6.20 -5.82 -11.95
C ASP A 434 -7.49 -6.17 -12.72
N SER A 435 -8.52 -5.31 -12.63
CA SER A 435 -9.78 -5.43 -13.38
C SER A 435 -9.94 -4.28 -14.38
N ILE A 436 -10.41 -4.58 -15.59
CA ILE A 436 -10.64 -3.58 -16.63
C ILE A 436 -12.02 -2.93 -16.41
N LEU A 437 -12.00 -1.63 -16.16
CA LEU A 437 -13.16 -0.76 -16.24
C LEU A 437 -13.23 -0.18 -17.65
N SER A 438 -14.45 -0.10 -18.20
CA SER A 438 -14.71 0.43 -19.54
C SER A 438 -15.82 1.46 -19.47
N ARG A 439 -15.69 2.57 -20.20
CA ARG A 439 -16.72 3.63 -20.19
C ARG A 439 -18.07 3.16 -20.76
N SER A 440 -18.10 2.06 -21.50
CA SER A 440 -19.34 1.48 -22.04
C SER A 440 -20.10 0.64 -21.02
N VAL A 441 -19.51 0.39 -19.84
CA VAL A 441 -20.08 -0.45 -18.76
C VAL A 441 -20.26 -1.93 -19.18
N VAL A 442 -19.70 -2.34 -20.32
CA VAL A 442 -19.77 -3.72 -20.80
C VAL A 442 -18.65 -4.56 -20.18
N MET A 443 -18.96 -5.81 -19.84
CA MET A 443 -18.01 -6.74 -19.20
C MET A 443 -17.08 -7.46 -20.19
N ASP A 444 -17.35 -7.39 -21.49
CA ASP A 444 -16.64 -8.13 -22.53
C ASP A 444 -15.13 -7.90 -22.48
N ASP A 445 -14.69 -6.66 -22.27
CA ASP A 445 -13.28 -6.30 -22.19
C ASP A 445 -12.56 -6.99 -21.03
N GLU A 446 -13.21 -7.07 -19.87
CA GLU A 446 -12.68 -7.77 -18.69
C GLU A 446 -12.67 -9.29 -18.92
N LEU A 447 -13.73 -9.84 -19.52
CA LEU A 447 -13.82 -11.26 -19.82
C LEU A 447 -12.72 -11.70 -20.80
N ILE A 448 -12.54 -10.94 -21.88
CA ILE A 448 -11.49 -11.19 -22.87
C ILE A 448 -10.11 -11.11 -22.21
N ALA A 449 -9.85 -10.08 -21.39
CA ALA A 449 -8.55 -9.94 -20.72
C ALA A 449 -8.28 -11.06 -19.72
N ARG A 450 -9.29 -11.52 -18.98
CA ARG A 450 -9.15 -12.67 -18.06
C ARG A 450 -8.91 -13.98 -18.81
N LEU A 451 -9.61 -14.21 -19.92
CA LEU A 451 -9.37 -15.38 -20.78
C LEU A 451 -7.95 -15.36 -21.36
N ALA A 452 -7.47 -14.19 -21.79
CA ALA A 452 -6.10 -14.04 -22.26
C ALA A 452 -5.07 -14.37 -21.18
N LYS A 453 -5.23 -13.84 -19.95
CA LYS A 453 -4.35 -14.12 -18.81
C LYS A 453 -4.38 -15.58 -18.35
N ALA A 454 -5.50 -16.29 -18.53
CA ALA A 454 -5.62 -17.70 -18.17
C ALA A 454 -4.94 -18.64 -19.19
N ASN A 455 -4.76 -18.18 -20.43
CA ASN A 455 -4.12 -18.92 -21.52
C ASN A 455 -2.59 -18.69 -21.59
N THR A 456 -2.05 -17.83 -20.74
CA THR A 456 -0.61 -17.51 -20.59
C THR A 456 -0.10 -17.98 -19.25
#